data_AF-A0A522DPR3-F1
#
_entry.id   AF-A0A522DPR3-F1
#
_cell.length_a   1.000
_cell.length_b   1.000
_cell.length_c   1.000
_cell.angle_alpha   90.00
_cell.angle_beta   90.00
_cell.angle_gamma   90.00
#
_symmetry.space_group_name_H-M   'P 1'
#
loop_
_entity.id
_entity.type
_entity.pdbx_description
1 polymer ?
#
loop_
_entity_poly.entity_id
_entity_poly.type
_entity_poly.pdbx_seq_one_letter_code
_entity_poly.pdbx_strand_id
1 'polypeptide(L)'
;LRAALSDCLKREEAPFASHGLYAQDGVLDDDLPHERMLGINAGFAWRSAADATVVYTDRGITAGMQYGIDHATAQGRPIEYRTIPGWTQP
;
A
#
# COMPACT_ATOMS: atom_id res chain seq x y z
N LEU A 1 5.83 6.58 -1.31
CA LEU A 1 6.00 5.27 -0.66
C LEU A 1 7.09 5.23 0.41
N ARG A 2 8.35 5.61 0.12
CA ARG A 2 9.46 5.52 1.10
C ARG A 2 9.20 6.22 2.44
N ALA A 3 8.61 7.42 2.42
CA ALA A 3 8.26 8.15 3.64
C ALA A 3 7.23 7.40 4.50
N ALA A 4 6.19 6.84 3.87
CA ALA A 4 5.20 6.00 4.54
C ALA A 4 5.81 4.74 5.18
N LEU A 5 6.72 4.05 4.45
CA LEU A 5 7.46 2.92 5.01
C LEU A 5 8.30 3.33 6.22
N SER A 6 9.01 4.46 6.11
CA SER A 6 9.83 4.98 7.21
C SER A 6 8.99 5.37 8.43
N ASP A 7 7.82 5.99 8.24
CA ASP A 7 6.90 6.33 9.33
C ASP A 7 6.40 5.08 10.06
N CYS A 8 5.94 4.05 9.32
CA CYS A 8 5.55 2.76 9.92
C CYS A 8 6.69 2.12 10.71
N LEU A 9 7.90 2.04 10.13
CA LEU A 9 9.05 1.45 10.82
C LEU A 9 9.45 2.21 12.09
N LYS A 10 9.34 3.54 12.09
CA LYS A 10 9.58 4.39 13.28
C LYS A 10 8.53 4.19 14.38
N ARG A 11 7.36 3.65 14.03
CA ARG A 11 6.29 3.26 14.95
C ARG A 11 6.40 1.80 15.39
N GLU A 12 7.51 1.12 15.08
CA GLU A 12 7.74 -0.30 15.36
C GLU A 12 6.75 -1.24 14.65
N GLU A 13 6.19 -0.79 13.52
CA GLU A 13 5.31 -1.60 12.67
C GLU A 13 6.09 -2.33 11.59
N ALA A 14 5.52 -3.42 11.06
CA ALA A 14 6.08 -4.20 9.95
C ALA A 14 5.31 -3.93 8.64
N PRO A 15 5.57 -2.82 7.92
CA PRO A 15 4.78 -2.46 6.76
C PRO A 15 5.04 -3.38 5.55
N PHE A 16 3.97 -3.79 4.86
CA PHE A 16 4.07 -4.50 3.59
C PHE A 16 3.50 -3.68 2.44
N ALA A 17 4.38 -3.04 1.66
CA ALA A 17 4.01 -2.24 0.51
C ALA A 17 4.21 -3.01 -0.80
N SER A 18 3.29 -3.93 -1.10
CA SER A 18 3.37 -4.84 -2.26
C SER A 18 3.68 -4.12 -3.58
N HIS A 19 3.06 -2.97 -3.84
CA HIS A 19 3.28 -2.23 -5.09
C HIS A 19 4.72 -1.70 -5.22
N GLY A 20 5.37 -1.28 -4.13
CA GLY A 20 6.79 -0.90 -4.19
C GLY A 20 7.76 -2.07 -4.15
N LEU A 21 7.30 -3.25 -3.74
CA LEU A 21 8.09 -4.48 -3.71
C LEU A 21 8.05 -5.19 -5.06
N TYR A 22 6.86 -5.35 -5.63
CA TYR A 22 6.62 -6.18 -6.80
C TYR A 22 6.77 -5.43 -8.13
N ALA A 23 6.51 -4.12 -8.18
CA ALA A 23 6.72 -3.31 -9.39
C ALA A 23 8.17 -2.81 -9.53
N GLN A 24 9.15 -3.55 -8.98
CA GLN A 24 10.56 -3.26 -9.19
C GLN A 24 11.00 -3.81 -10.54
N ASP A 25 11.99 -3.15 -11.16
CA ASP A 25 12.54 -3.57 -12.43
C ASP A 25 13.01 -5.04 -12.39
N GLY A 26 12.57 -5.83 -13.37
CA GLY A 26 12.80 -7.27 -13.43
C GLY A 26 11.91 -8.15 -12.53
N VAL A 27 10.92 -7.59 -11.82
CA VAL A 27 9.96 -8.36 -11.00
C VAL A 27 8.58 -8.41 -11.65
N LEU A 28 7.91 -7.27 -11.81
CA LEU A 28 6.67 -7.10 -12.58
C LEU A 28 6.67 -5.74 -13.28
N ASP A 29 6.12 -5.71 -14.49
CA ASP A 29 5.86 -4.52 -15.30
C ASP A 29 4.39 -4.08 -15.14
N ASP A 30 4.18 -2.95 -14.47
CA ASP A 30 2.84 -2.40 -14.23
C ASP A 30 2.16 -1.85 -15.50
N ASP A 31 2.90 -1.68 -16.60
CA ASP A 31 2.34 -1.32 -17.91
C ASP A 31 1.73 -2.54 -18.62
N LEU A 32 2.09 -3.77 -18.20
CA LEU A 32 1.48 -5.01 -18.66
C LEU A 32 0.25 -5.36 -17.79
N PRO A 33 -0.98 -5.36 -18.34
CA PRO A 33 -2.20 -5.51 -17.53
C PRO A 33 -2.25 -6.81 -16.71
N HIS A 34 -1.68 -7.89 -17.23
CA HIS A 34 -1.69 -9.19 -16.55
C HIS A 34 -0.69 -9.25 -15.39
N GLU A 35 0.49 -8.63 -15.52
CA GLU A 35 1.49 -8.55 -14.45
C GLU A 35 1.05 -7.59 -13.35
N ARG A 36 0.50 -6.43 -13.73
CA ARG A 36 -0.16 -5.52 -12.78
C ARG A 36 -1.22 -6.23 -11.95
N MET A 37 -2.03 -7.09 -12.59
CA MET A 37 -3.05 -7.86 -11.89
C MET A 37 -2.47 -8.96 -10.99
N LEU A 38 -1.40 -9.60 -11.41
CA LEU A 38 -0.64 -10.53 -10.57
C LEU A 38 -0.13 -9.83 -9.30
N GLY A 39 0.44 -8.63 -9.43
CA GLY A 39 0.94 -7.85 -8.30
C GLY A 39 -0.17 -7.40 -7.32
N ILE A 40 -1.33 -7.01 -7.85
CA ILE A 40 -2.51 -6.67 -7.03
C ILE A 40 -3.00 -7.89 -6.25
N ASN A 41 -3.16 -9.02 -6.93
CA ASN A 41 -3.63 -10.27 -6.30
C ASN A 41 -2.64 -10.79 -5.24
N ALA A 42 -1.34 -10.76 -5.52
CA ALA A 42 -0.31 -11.13 -4.56
C ALA A 42 -0.33 -10.19 -3.33
N GLY A 43 -0.55 -8.89 -3.55
CA GLY A 43 -0.76 -7.92 -2.47
C GLY A 43 -2.00 -8.24 -1.64
N PHE A 44 -3.10 -8.64 -2.28
CA PHE A 44 -4.34 -9.02 -1.61
C PHE A 44 -4.22 -10.29 -0.79
N ALA A 45 -3.50 -11.29 -1.28
CA ALA A 45 -3.19 -12.49 -0.51
C ALA A 45 -2.45 -12.14 0.78
N TRP A 46 -1.41 -11.30 0.70
CA TRP A 46 -0.64 -10.88 1.88
C TRP A 46 -1.46 -10.08 2.89
N ARG A 47 -2.38 -9.25 2.39
CA ARG A 47 -3.24 -8.39 3.22
C ARG A 47 -4.08 -9.16 4.25
N SER A 48 -4.40 -10.42 3.99
CA SER A 48 -5.11 -11.29 4.95
C SER A 48 -4.34 -11.54 6.25
N ALA A 49 -3.01 -11.43 6.21
CA ALA A 49 -2.13 -11.61 7.37
C ALA A 49 -1.75 -10.29 8.07
N ALA A 50 -2.25 -9.15 7.58
CA ALA A 50 -1.89 -7.83 8.13
C ALA A 50 -2.92 -7.37 9.17
N ASP A 51 -2.43 -6.80 10.28
CA ASP A 51 -3.26 -6.28 11.37
C ASP A 51 -4.12 -5.08 10.95
N ALA A 52 -3.61 -4.24 10.03
CA ALA A 52 -4.31 -3.06 9.56
C ALA A 52 -3.94 -2.68 8.10
N THR A 53 -4.79 -1.86 7.48
CA THR A 53 -4.49 -1.14 6.24
C THR A 53 -4.21 0.32 6.58
N VAL A 54 -2.95 0.73 6.45
CA VAL A 54 -2.55 2.12 6.67
C VAL A 54 -2.61 2.90 5.35
N VAL A 55 -3.34 4.02 5.35
CA VAL A 55 -3.58 4.89 4.20
C VAL A 55 -3.02 6.27 4.48
N TYR A 56 -1.92 6.62 3.82
CA TYR A 56 -1.34 7.97 3.89
C TYR A 56 -2.06 8.90 2.91
N THR A 57 -2.66 9.98 3.42
CA THR A 57 -3.56 10.86 2.65
C THR A 57 -2.91 12.17 2.19
N ASP A 58 -1.61 12.35 2.44
CA ASP A 58 -0.85 13.59 2.19
C ASP A 58 -0.94 14.08 0.74
N ARG A 59 -1.18 13.18 -0.23
CA ARG A 59 -1.33 13.47 -1.66
C ARG A 59 -2.73 13.17 -2.20
N GLY A 60 -3.72 13.07 -1.31
CA GLY A 60 -5.04 12.55 -1.63
C GLY A 60 -5.06 11.03 -1.81
N ILE A 61 -6.22 10.50 -2.20
CA ILE A 61 -6.47 9.06 -2.38
C ILE A 61 -6.68 8.81 -3.86
N THR A 62 -5.83 7.96 -4.45
CA THR A 62 -5.96 7.56 -5.86
C THR A 62 -7.01 6.46 -6.03
N ALA A 63 -7.49 6.22 -7.25
CA ALA A 63 -8.42 5.12 -7.53
C ALA A 63 -7.86 3.74 -7.10
N GLY A 64 -6.55 3.51 -7.26
CA GLY A 64 -5.90 2.28 -6.81
C GLY A 64 -5.86 2.16 -5.27
N MET A 65 -5.68 3.28 -4.57
CA MET A 65 -5.79 3.31 -3.11
C MET A 65 -7.22 3.04 -2.67
N GLN A 66 -8.22 3.67 -3.30
CA GLN A 66 -9.63 3.45 -3.01
C GLN A 66 -10.03 1.99 -3.16
N TYR A 67 -9.60 1.33 -4.25
CA TYR A 67 -9.81 -0.11 -4.44
C TYR A 67 -9.25 -0.94 -3.28
N GLY A 68 -8.09 -0.53 -2.75
CA GLY A 68 -7.51 -1.17 -1.58
C GLY A 68 -8.28 -0.94 -0.27
N ILE A 69 -8.85 0.26 -0.10
CA ILE A 69 -9.69 0.64 1.04
C ILE A 69 -11.01 -0.14 1.02
N ASP A 70 -11.65 -0.21 -0.14
CA ASP A 70 -12.92 -0.92 -0.33
C ASP A 70 -12.74 -2.42 -0.03
N HIS A 71 -11.64 -3.01 -0.52
CA HIS A 71 -11.29 -4.39 -0.20
C HIS A 71 -11.03 -4.59 1.29
N ALA A 72 -10.29 -3.69 1.96
CA ALA A 72 -10.05 -3.80 3.40
C ALA A 72 -11.36 -3.71 4.20
N THR A 73 -12.25 -2.80 3.80
CA THR A 73 -13.59 -2.60 4.38
C THR A 73 -14.44 -3.86 4.23
N ALA A 74 -14.49 -4.44 3.03
CA ALA A 74 -15.24 -5.66 2.75
C ALA A 74 -14.75 -6.87 3.57
N GLN A 75 -13.47 -6.89 3.94
CA GLN A 75 -12.87 -7.93 4.79
C GLN A 75 -12.92 -7.60 6.29
N GLY A 76 -13.53 -6.48 6.69
CA GLY A 76 -13.62 -6.06 8.09
C GLY A 76 -12.26 -5.73 8.73
N ARG A 77 -11.23 -5.47 7.92
CA ARG A 77 -9.88 -5.20 8.42
C ARG A 77 -9.76 -3.73 8.84
N PRO A 78 -9.13 -3.42 9.99
CA PRO A 78 -8.91 -2.06 10.43
C PRO A 78 -8.24 -1.20 9.36
N ILE A 79 -8.72 0.03 9.19
CA ILE A 79 -8.16 1.01 8.27
C ILE A 79 -7.73 2.23 9.07
N GLU A 80 -6.47 2.62 8.91
CA GLU A 80 -5.89 3.77 9.59
C GLU A 80 -5.49 4.83 8.58
N TYR A 81 -6.12 5.99 8.67
CA TYR A 81 -5.74 7.14 7.85
C TYR A 81 -4.67 7.95 8.58
N ARG A 82 -3.55 8.21 7.90
CA ARG A 82 -2.39 8.89 8.46
C ARG A 82 -1.90 10.01 7.54
N THR A 83 -1.15 10.94 8.12
CA THR A 83 -0.39 11.98 7.43
C THR A 83 1.00 12.08 8.03
N ILE A 84 1.97 12.57 7.27
CA ILE A 84 3.35 12.81 7.70
C ILE A 84 3.57 14.33 7.72
N PRO A 85 3.53 14.98 8.90
CA PRO A 85 3.70 16.42 9.01
C PRO A 85 5.01 16.91 8.38
N GLY A 86 4.92 17.96 7.57
CA GLY A 86 6.08 18.57 6.93
C GLY A 86 6.73 17.74 5.83
N TRP A 87 6.08 16.66 5.36
CA TRP A 87 6.57 15.93 4.21
C TRP A 87 6.46 16.78 2.94
N THR A 88 7.60 17.21 2.42
CA THR A 88 7.74 17.74 1.07
C THR A 88 8.33 16.65 0.19
N GLN A 89 7.85 16.56 -1.06
CA GLN A 89 8.39 15.63 -2.03
C GLN A 89 9.89 15.94 -2.25
N PRO A 90 10.79 14.94 -2.29
CA PRO A 90 12.15 15.17 -2.78
C PRO A 90 12.14 15.53 -4.26
#